data_AF-A0A846PEE1-F1
#
_entry.id   AF-A0A846PEE1-F1
#
_cell.length_a   1.000
_cell.length_b   1.000
_cell.length_c   1.000
_cell.angle_alpha   90.00
_cell.angle_beta   90.00
_cell.angle_gamma   90.00
#
_symmetry.space_group_name_H-M   'P 1'
#
loop_
_entity.id
_entity.type
_entity.pdbx_description
1 polymer ?
#
loop_
_entity_poly.entity_id
_entity_poly.type
_entity_poly.pdbx_seq_one_letter_code
_entity_poly.pdbx_strand_id
1 'polypeptide(L)' 'MKIELERTAKELGADLFGVADLTVAQDFICKQGGEHLRRFPRAISIGIRLLDAVV' A
#
# COMPACT_ATOMS: atom_id res chain seq x y z
N MET A 1 12.47 6.15 -6.69
CA MET A 1 11.92 5.54 -5.45
C MET A 1 10.64 4.75 -5.69
N LYS A 2 9.54 5.35 -6.20
CA LYS A 2 8.31 4.60 -6.55
C LYS A 2 8.56 3.42 -7.50
N ILE A 3 9.39 3.64 -8.52
CA ILE A 3 9.72 2.63 -9.56
C ILE A 3 10.43 1.41 -8.97
N GLU A 4 11.37 1.60 -8.04
CA GLU A 4 12.07 0.49 -7.37
C GLU A 4 11.12 -0.33 -6.49
N LEU A 5 10.26 0.34 -5.71
CA LEU A 5 9.28 -0.35 -4.86
C LEU A 5 8.25 -1.13 -5.68
N GLU A 6 7.79 -0.56 -6.79
CA GLU A 6 6.89 -1.25 -7.72
C GLU A 6 7.56 -2.47 -8.34
N ARG A 7 8.83 -2.33 -8.77
CA ARG A 7 9.61 -3.44 -9.32
C ARG A 7 9.77 -4.56 -8.28
N THR A 8 10.19 -4.23 -7.06
CA THR A 8 10.32 -5.21 -5.97
C THR A 8 8.97 -5.89 -5.66
N ALA A 9 7.88 -5.14 -5.62
CA ALA A 9 6.55 -5.71 -5.38
C ALA A 9 6.16 -6.71 -6.48
N LYS A 10 6.38 -6.36 -7.75
CA LYS A 10 6.12 -7.25 -8.89
C LYS A 10 7.02 -8.49 -8.89
N GLU A 11 8.30 -8.34 -8.56
CA GLU A 11 9.24 -9.47 -8.39
C GLU A 11 8.80 -10.43 -7.27
N LEU A 12 8.10 -9.92 -6.25
CA LEU A 12 7.51 -10.71 -5.15
C LEU A 12 6.11 -11.26 -5.47
N GLY A 13 5.62 -11.10 -6.70
CA GLY A 13 4.34 -11.68 -7.13
C GLY A 13 3.12 -10.77 -7.02
N ALA A 14 3.30 -9.46 -6.85
CA ALA A 14 2.19 -8.52 -6.92
C ALA A 14 1.67 -8.32 -8.36
N ASP A 15 0.36 -8.42 -8.55
CA ASP A 15 -0.29 -8.06 -9.82
C ASP A 15 -0.47 -6.54 -9.93
N LEU A 16 -0.78 -5.87 -8.81
CA LEU A 16 -1.08 -4.44 -8.75
C LEU A 16 -0.25 -3.75 -7.68
N PHE A 17 0.18 -2.52 -7.96
CA PHE A 17 0.94 -1.68 -7.05
C PHE A 17 0.43 -0.24 -7.09
N GLY A 18 0.22 0.35 -5.90
CA GLY A 18 -0.28 1.71 -5.74
C GLY A 18 0.48 2.47 -4.65
N VAL A 19 0.54 3.79 -4.81
CA VAL A 19 1.05 4.70 -3.78
C VAL A 19 0.01 5.80 -3.57
N ALA A 20 -0.34 6.04 -2.31
CA ALA A 20 -1.30 7.07 -1.92
C ALA A 20 -0.66 8.07 -0.96
N ASP A 21 -1.04 9.34 -1.12
CA ASP A 21 -0.80 10.37 -0.11
C ASP A 21 -1.88 10.26 0.97
N LEU A 22 -1.44 10.09 2.22
CA LEU A 22 -2.33 9.92 3.38
C LEU A 22 -2.57 11.22 4.14
N THR A 23 -1.99 12.35 3.72
CA THR A 23 -2.04 13.62 4.47
C THR A 23 -3.48 14.02 4.82
N VAL A 24 -4.42 13.85 3.90
CA VAL A 24 -5.85 14.18 4.09
C VAL A 24 -6.59 13.25 5.06
N ALA A 25 -6.05 12.05 5.32
CA ALA A 25 -6.64 11.04 6.18
C ALA A 25 -5.82 10.78 7.47
N GLN A 26 -4.77 11.57 7.71
CA GLN A 26 -3.80 11.31 8.78
C GLN A 26 -4.46 11.19 10.16
N ASP A 27 -5.35 12.13 10.50
CA ASP A 27 -6.03 12.13 11.81
C ASP A 27 -6.90 10.90 12.01
N PHE A 28 -7.60 10.47 10.94
CA PHE A 28 -8.41 9.26 10.98
C PHE A 28 -7.54 8.02 11.25
N ILE A 29 -6.41 7.90 10.54
CA ILE A 29 -5.47 6.77 10.68
C ILE A 29 -4.83 6.77 12.08
N CYS A 30 -4.37 7.91 12.57
CA CYS A 30 -3.72 8.01 13.87
C CYS A 30 -4.69 7.76 15.03
N LYS A 31 -5.97 8.14 14.88
CA LYS A 31 -7.01 7.81 15.86
C LYS A 31 -7.20 6.31 16.02
N GLN A 32 -7.02 5.52 14.94
CA GLN A 32 -7.18 4.05 14.98
C GLN A 32 -5.89 3.32 15.36
N GLY A 33 -4.73 3.77 14.85
CA GLY A 33 -3.46 3.05 14.98
C GLY A 33 -2.42 3.71 15.89
N GLY A 34 -2.73 4.89 16.45
CA GLY A 34 -1.87 5.62 17.37
C GLY A 34 -1.01 6.70 16.70
N GLU A 35 -0.55 7.64 17.53
CA GLU A 35 0.16 8.86 17.11
C GLU A 35 1.50 8.59 16.40
N HIS A 36 2.14 7.45 16.67
CA HIS A 36 3.39 7.07 16.01
C HIS A 36 3.26 6.89 14.48
N LEU A 37 2.03 6.76 13.97
CA LEU A 37 1.75 6.66 12.53
C LEU A 37 1.82 8.00 11.79
N ARG A 38 1.77 9.16 12.48
CA ARG A 38 1.83 10.48 11.82
C ARG A 38 3.07 10.69 10.96
N ARG A 39 4.18 10.02 11.29
CA ARG A 39 5.44 10.11 10.55
C ARG A 39 5.42 9.43 9.18
N PHE A 40 4.33 8.76 8.82
CA PHE A 40 4.19 8.03 7.56
C PHE A 40 3.05 8.62 6.69
N PRO A 41 3.32 9.71 5.94
CA PRO A 41 2.29 10.39 5.14
C PRO A 41 1.98 9.68 3.81
N ARG A 42 2.55 8.49 3.55
CA ARG A 42 2.35 7.75 2.31
C ARG A 42 2.05 6.29 2.61
N ALA A 43 1.11 5.72 1.86
CA ALA A 43 0.82 4.29 1.87
C ALA A 43 1.31 3.64 0.57
N ILE A 44 1.71 2.37 0.71
CA ILE A 44 1.84 1.44 -0.40
C ILE A 44 0.63 0.51 -0.36
N SER A 45 0.00 0.30 -1.50
CA SER A 45 -1.06 -0.70 -1.67
C SER A 45 -0.57 -1.77 -2.64
N ILE A 46 -0.83 -3.03 -2.32
CA ILE A 46 -0.44 -4.19 -3.12
C ILE A 46 -1.71 -5.00 -3.38
N GLY A 47 -1.96 -5.35 -4.64
CA GLY A 47 -3.08 -6.22 -5.02
C GLY A 47 -2.56 -7.54 -5.57
N ILE A 48 -3.10 -8.65 -5.06
CA ILE A 48 -2.88 -10.00 -5.57
C ILE A 48 -4.18 -10.47 -6.20
N ARG A 49 -4.13 -10.84 -7.47
CA ARG A 49 -5.25 -11.45 -8.17
C ARG A 49 -5.30 -12.92 -7.80
N LEU A 50 -6.47 -13.38 -7.37
CA LEU A 50 -6.70 -14.80 -7.19
C LEU A 50 -6.66 -15.48 -8.57
N LEU A 51 -6.07 -16.68 -8.64
CA LEU A 51 -6.19 -17.52 -9.83
C LEU A 51 -7.68 -17.71 -10.14
N ASP A 52 -8.05 -17.75 -11.42
CA ASP A 52 -9.43 -18.01 -11.83
C ASP A 52 -9.95 -19.21 -11.04
N ALA A 53 -11.19 -19.09 -10.54
CA ALA A 53 -11.84 -20.20 -9.87
C ALA A 53 -11.71 -21.42 -10.79
N VAL A 54 -11.17 -22.52 -10.25
CA VAL A 54 -11.21 -23.79 -10.97
C VAL A 54 -12.69 -24.10 -11.19
N VAL A 55 -13.16 -23.95 -12.44
CA VAL A 55 -14.51 -24.31 -12.88
C VAL A 55 -14.53 -25.80 -13.18
#